data_AF-A0A7S3LZL1-F1
#
_entry.id   AF-A0A7S3LZL1-F1
#
_cell.length_a   1.000
_cell.length_b   1.000
_cell.length_c   1.000
_cell.angle_alpha   90.00
_cell.angle_beta   90.00
_cell.angle_gamma   90.00
#
_symmetry.space_group_name_H-M   'P 1'
#
loop_
_entity.id
_entity.type
_entity.pdbx_description
1 polymer ?
#
loop_
_entity_poly.entity_id
_entity_poly.type
_entity_poly.pdbx_seq_one_letter_code
_entity_poly.pdbx_strand_id
1 'polypeptide(L)'
;MNAYKKSIKVYCDVGRFDIGGKLEQRLGYLNLHAQHWEDAAMHFRKAANFLSGDKLLDQSDHCLEKCAECLIQLGDYKEASHLYQMVSRSCVNSNLRRFTSLDHLLMSILCLMAIPDSSEPELVGGTPSGK
;
A
#
# COMPACT_ATOMS: atom_id res chain seq x y z
N MET A 1 -10.17 3.41 -17.44
CA MET A 1 -8.97 3.85 -16.69
C MET A 1 -8.47 5.26 -17.05
N ASN A 2 -8.42 5.67 -18.33
CA ASN A 2 -7.89 6.99 -18.73
C ASN A 2 -8.62 8.22 -18.15
N ALA A 3 -9.92 8.13 -17.88
CA ALA A 3 -10.65 9.23 -17.23
C ALA A 3 -10.15 9.51 -15.80
N TYR A 4 -9.90 8.46 -15.01
CA TYR A 4 -9.38 8.62 -13.64
C TYR A 4 -7.99 9.23 -13.62
N LYS A 5 -7.07 8.75 -14.47
CA LYS A 5 -5.70 9.30 -14.57
C LYS A 5 -5.70 10.79 -14.92
N LYS A 6 -6.56 11.22 -15.85
CA LYS A 6 -6.74 12.64 -16.20
C LYS A 6 -7.29 13.46 -15.03
N SER A 7 -8.34 12.96 -14.36
CA SER A 7 -8.92 13.64 -13.21
C SER A 7 -7.93 13.79 -12.07
N ILE A 8 -7.17 12.73 -11.74
CA ILE A 8 -6.14 12.80 -10.69
C ILE A 8 -5.11 13.88 -11.00
N LYS A 9 -4.62 13.95 -12.25
CA LYS A 9 -3.69 14.99 -12.67
C LYS A 9 -4.26 16.40 -12.42
N VAL A 10 -5.49 16.65 -12.85
CA VAL A 10 -6.15 17.95 -12.63
C VAL A 10 -6.30 18.27 -11.13
N TYR A 11 -6.70 17.30 -10.31
CA TYR A 11 -6.83 17.53 -8.86
C TYR A 11 -5.48 17.74 -8.17
N CYS A 12 -4.42 17.07 -8.61
CA CYS A 12 -3.06 17.32 -8.13
C CYS A 12 -2.58 18.72 -8.55
N ASP A 13 -2.86 19.15 -9.78
CA ASP A 13 -2.50 20.50 -10.28
C ASP A 13 -3.21 21.61 -9.49
N VAL A 14 -4.44 21.35 -9.02
CA VAL A 14 -5.23 22.26 -8.18
C VAL A 14 -4.84 22.19 -6.69
N GLY A 15 -4.02 21.21 -6.28
CA GLY A 15 -3.60 21.02 -4.89
C GLY A 15 -4.61 20.30 -3.99
N ARG A 16 -5.59 19.60 -4.58
CA ARG A 16 -6.62 18.82 -3.87
C ARG A 16 -6.21 17.34 -3.75
N PHE A 17 -5.23 17.09 -2.89
CA PHE A 17 -4.68 15.75 -2.66
C PHE A 17 -5.68 14.80 -1.97
N ASP A 18 -6.65 15.34 -1.22
CA ASP A 18 -7.74 14.62 -0.57
C ASP A 18 -8.61 13.87 -1.60
N ILE A 19 -9.01 14.59 -2.64
CA ILE A 19 -9.80 14.04 -3.75
C ILE A 19 -8.91 13.15 -4.63
N GLY A 20 -7.69 13.59 -4.90
CA GLY A 20 -6.71 12.82 -5.67
C GLY A 20 -6.45 11.44 -5.06
N GLY A 21 -6.23 11.37 -3.75
CA GLY A 21 -6.01 10.13 -3.00
C GLY A 21 -7.20 9.18 -3.07
N LYS A 22 -8.43 9.68 -2.90
CA LYS A 22 -9.66 8.86 -3.04
C LYS A 22 -9.85 8.33 -4.47
N LEU A 23 -9.48 9.11 -5.48
CA LEU A 23 -9.53 8.66 -6.88
C LEU A 23 -8.47 7.60 -7.17
N GLU A 24 -7.25 7.77 -6.65
CA GLU A 24 -6.18 6.76 -6.74
C GLU A 24 -6.58 5.46 -6.03
N GLN A 25 -7.23 5.54 -4.86
CA GLN A 25 -7.75 4.38 -4.16
C GLN A 25 -8.78 3.61 -5.01
N ARG A 26 -9.71 4.31 -5.66
CA ARG A 26 -10.68 3.68 -6.58
C ARG A 26 -10.00 3.03 -7.78
N LEU A 27 -8.91 3.63 -8.27
CA LEU A 27 -8.11 3.05 -9.36
C LEU A 27 -7.38 1.78 -8.90
N GLY A 28 -6.87 1.77 -7.66
CA GLY A 28 -6.32 0.57 -7.01
C GLY A 28 -7.34 -0.57 -6.95
N TYR A 29 -8.56 -0.31 -6.50
CA TYR A 29 -9.63 -1.33 -6.49
C TYR A 29 -9.97 -1.85 -7.88
N LEU A 30 -10.00 -0.98 -8.90
CA LEU A 30 -10.26 -1.41 -10.28
C LEU A 30 -9.17 -2.36 -10.79
N ASN A 31 -7.90 -2.07 -10.50
CA ASN A 31 -6.78 -2.94 -10.87
C ASN A 31 -6.77 -4.24 -10.07
N LEU A 32 -7.17 -4.20 -8.80
CA LEU A 32 -7.35 -5.39 -7.96
C LEU A 32 -8.43 -6.32 -8.54
N HIS A 33 -9.56 -5.77 -8.99
CA HIS A 33 -10.60 -6.55 -9.69
C HIS A 33 -10.12 -7.13 -11.03
N ALA A 34 -9.19 -6.44 -11.70
CA ALA A 34 -8.53 -6.93 -12.91
C ALA A 34 -7.37 -7.91 -12.64
N GLN A 35 -7.10 -8.26 -11.37
CA GLN A 35 -5.98 -9.11 -10.94
C GLN A 35 -4.59 -8.57 -11.32
N HIS A 36 -4.48 -7.26 -11.53
CA HIS A 36 -3.20 -6.58 -11.77
C HIS A 36 -2.62 -6.11 -10.42
N TRP A 37 -2.02 -7.04 -9.67
CA TRP A 37 -1.56 -6.80 -8.30
C TRP A 37 -0.44 -5.75 -8.20
N GLU A 38 0.49 -5.72 -9.16
CA GLU A 38 1.60 -4.76 -9.21
C GLU A 38 1.10 -3.32 -9.38
N ASP A 39 0.25 -3.10 -10.39
CA ASP A 39 -0.38 -1.80 -10.62
C ASP A 39 -1.26 -1.39 -9.43
N ALA A 40 -2.02 -2.33 -8.87
CA ALA A 40 -2.87 -2.07 -7.71
C ALA A 40 -2.04 -1.60 -6.51
N ALA A 41 -0.95 -2.28 -6.18
CA ALA A 41 -0.04 -1.91 -5.10
C ALA A 41 0.54 -0.50 -5.30
N MET A 42 0.98 -0.17 -6.52
CA MET A 42 1.48 1.16 -6.85
C MET A 42 0.42 2.26 -6.60
N HIS A 43 -0.81 2.03 -7.08
CA HIS A 43 -1.91 2.98 -6.92
C HIS A 43 -2.34 3.14 -5.45
N PHE A 44 -2.41 2.06 -4.69
CA PHE A 44 -2.70 2.11 -3.26
C PHE A 44 -1.61 2.83 -2.46
N ARG A 45 -0.33 2.58 -2.75
CA ARG A 45 0.79 3.28 -2.11
C ARG A 45 0.77 4.78 -2.39
N LYS A 46 0.45 5.17 -3.63
CA LYS A 46 0.30 6.57 -4.00
C LYS A 46 -0.89 7.22 -3.29
N ALA A 47 -2.02 6.52 -3.19
CA ALA A 47 -3.18 6.98 -2.44
C ALA A 47 -2.84 7.22 -0.96
N ALA A 48 -2.11 6.29 -0.32
CA ALA A 48 -1.67 6.41 1.06
C ALA A 48 -0.78 7.66 1.27
N ASN A 49 0.15 7.94 0.37
CA ASN A 49 1.00 9.13 0.45
C ASN A 49 0.20 10.44 0.36
N PHE A 50 -0.83 10.51 -0.49
CA PHE A 50 -1.69 11.68 -0.56
C PHE A 50 -2.56 11.84 0.70
N LEU A 51 -3.14 10.74 1.20
CA LEU A 51 -4.02 10.77 2.37
C LEU A 51 -3.27 11.05 3.67
N SER A 52 -2.05 10.53 3.82
CA SER A 52 -1.19 10.83 4.97
C SER A 52 -0.78 12.30 5.01
N GLY A 53 -0.49 12.92 3.85
CA GLY A 53 -0.21 14.36 3.74
C GLY A 53 -1.37 15.22 4.23
N ASP A 54 -2.60 14.83 3.92
CA ASP A 54 -3.83 15.52 4.36
C ASP A 54 -4.31 15.10 5.76
N LYS A 55 -3.47 14.40 6.54
CA LYS A 55 -3.75 13.92 7.90
C LYS A 55 -4.94 12.95 7.99
N LEU A 56 -5.32 12.31 6.89
CA LEU A 56 -6.33 11.25 6.83
C LEU A 56 -5.70 9.89 7.11
N LEU A 57 -5.14 9.73 8.32
CA LEU A 57 -4.34 8.55 8.69
C LEU A 57 -5.13 7.25 8.57
N ASP A 58 -6.40 7.19 8.97
CA ASP A 58 -7.22 5.98 8.88
C ASP A 58 -7.37 5.46 7.45
N GLN A 59 -7.60 6.38 6.50
CA GLN A 59 -7.72 6.02 5.08
C GLN A 59 -6.36 5.68 4.48
N SER A 60 -5.29 6.33 4.95
CA SER A 60 -3.92 6.00 4.55
C SER A 60 -3.53 4.59 5.02
N ASP A 61 -3.76 4.28 6.29
CA ASP A 61 -3.48 2.97 6.91
C ASP A 61 -4.22 1.86 6.14
N HIS A 62 -5.51 2.05 5.85
CA HIS A 62 -6.30 1.12 5.02
C HIS A 62 -5.74 0.93 3.60
N CYS A 63 -5.21 1.99 2.97
CA CYS A 63 -4.57 1.85 1.66
C CYS A 63 -3.25 1.08 1.73
N LEU A 64 -2.47 1.28 2.80
CA LEU A 64 -1.23 0.54 3.02
C LEU A 64 -1.48 -0.94 3.29
N GLU A 65 -2.53 -1.28 4.05
CA GLU A 65 -2.97 -2.67 4.25
C GLU A 65 -3.30 -3.33 2.91
N LYS A 66 -4.07 -2.66 2.03
CA LYS A 66 -4.37 -3.17 0.69
C LYS A 66 -3.15 -3.30 -0.20
N CYS A 67 -2.18 -2.38 -0.08
CA CYS A 67 -0.90 -2.49 -0.76
C CYS A 67 -0.13 -3.74 -0.28
N ALA A 68 -0.08 -3.99 1.03
CA ALA A 68 0.57 -5.18 1.59
C ALA A 68 -0.11 -6.49 1.15
N GLU A 69 -1.45 -6.54 1.12
CA GLU A 69 -2.21 -7.67 0.58
C GLU A 69 -1.83 -7.96 -0.89
N CYS A 70 -1.67 -6.92 -1.72
CA CYS A 70 -1.25 -7.09 -3.12
C CYS A 70 0.19 -7.62 -3.22
N LEU A 71 1.11 -7.13 -2.40
CA LEU A 71 2.50 -7.59 -2.35
C LEU A 71 2.62 -9.05 -1.93
N ILE A 72 1.78 -9.50 -0.98
CA ILE A 72 1.68 -10.92 -0.60
C ILE A 72 1.29 -11.79 -1.80
N GLN A 73 0.36 -11.32 -2.64
CA GLN A 73 -0.02 -12.05 -3.87
C GLN A 73 1.11 -12.08 -4.92
N LEU A 74 2.00 -11.09 -4.91
CA LEU A 74 3.18 -11.03 -5.78
C LEU A 74 4.36 -11.86 -5.25
N GLY A 75 4.34 -12.26 -3.97
CA GLY A 75 5.42 -12.98 -3.30
C GLY A 75 6.43 -12.10 -2.56
N ASP A 76 6.21 -10.77 -2.52
CA ASP A 76 7.09 -9.80 -1.88
C ASP A 76 6.80 -9.67 -0.37
N TYR A 77 7.05 -10.74 0.38
CA TYR A 77 6.71 -10.81 1.82
C TYR A 77 7.51 -9.82 2.69
N LYS A 78 8.74 -9.49 2.30
CA LYS A 78 9.59 -8.54 3.03
C LYS A 78 9.03 -7.12 3.01
N GLU A 79 8.64 -6.65 1.82
CA GLU A 79 8.04 -5.33 1.67
C GLU A 79 6.66 -5.28 2.33
N ALA A 80 5.86 -6.35 2.19
CA ALA A 80 4.57 -6.46 2.88
C ALA A 80 4.72 -6.38 4.41
N SER A 81 5.72 -7.07 4.99
CA SER A 81 6.04 -6.98 6.42
C SER A 81 6.39 -5.55 6.83
N HIS A 82 7.23 -4.86 6.06
CA HIS A 82 7.62 -3.49 6.32
C HIS A 82 6.41 -2.54 6.33
N LEU A 83 5.50 -2.66 5.35
CA LEU A 83 4.26 -1.89 5.31
C LEU A 83 3.37 -2.13 6.53
N TYR A 84 3.19 -3.38 6.95
CA TYR A 84 2.41 -3.69 8.15
C TYR A 84 3.04 -3.12 9.43
N GLN A 85 4.37 -3.09 9.53
CA GLN A 85 5.06 -2.44 10.65
C GLN A 85 4.84 -0.92 10.63
N MET A 86 4.85 -0.29 9.45
CA MET A 86 4.56 1.13 9.32
C MET A 86 3.13 1.46 9.79
N VAL A 87 2.13 0.68 9.34
CA VAL A 87 0.73 0.83 9.76
C VAL A 87 0.58 0.61 11.26
N SER A 88 1.19 -0.44 11.81
CA SER A 88 1.15 -0.72 13.25
C SER A 88 1.67 0.47 14.07
N ARG A 89 2.81 1.07 13.67
CA ARG A 89 3.37 2.27 14.32
C ARG A 89 2.44 3.48 14.22
N SER A 90 1.75 3.67 13.10
CA SER A 90 0.73 4.73 12.92
C SER A 90 -0.46 4.53 13.86
N CYS A 91 -0.93 3.29 14.01
CA CYS A 91 -2.08 2.92 14.83
C CYS A 91 -1.84 3.11 16.34
N VAL A 92 -0.63 2.81 16.84
CA VAL A 92 -0.28 2.93 18.27
C VAL A 92 -0.45 4.37 18.80
N ASN A 93 -0.29 5.38 17.95
CA ASN A 93 -0.41 6.79 18.34
C ASN A 93 -1.85 7.24 18.66
N SER A 94 -2.86 6.41 18.35
CA SER A 94 -4.28 6.73 18.62
C SER A 94 -4.90 5.74 19.60
N ASN A 95 -5.56 6.27 20.64
CA ASN A 95 -6.21 5.47 21.68
C ASN A 95 -7.27 4.49 21.15
N LEU A 96 -7.94 4.82 20.04
CA LEU A 96 -8.93 3.95 19.39
C LEU A 96 -8.26 2.87 18.53
N ARG A 97 -7.18 3.21 17.83
CA ARG A 97 -6.53 2.35 16.82
C ARG A 97 -5.45 1.45 17.38
N ARG A 98 -5.02 1.66 18.63
CA ARG A 98 -4.02 0.79 19.28
C ARG A 98 -4.45 -0.68 19.32
N PHE A 99 -5.76 -0.97 19.37
CA PHE A 99 -6.24 -2.35 19.39
C PHE A 99 -6.01 -3.07 18.06
N THR A 100 -6.17 -2.37 16.94
CA THR A 100 -5.90 -2.93 15.60
C THR A 100 -4.39 -3.05 15.32
N SER A 101 -3.54 -2.32 16.05
CA SER A 101 -2.07 -2.36 15.85
C SER A 101 -1.46 -3.75 16.05
N LEU A 102 -2.06 -4.57 16.92
CA LEU A 102 -1.62 -5.95 17.18
C LEU A 102 -1.90 -6.87 15.99
N ASP A 103 -3.05 -6.72 15.34
CA ASP A 103 -3.41 -7.52 14.17
C ASP A 103 -2.43 -7.26 13.02
N HIS A 104 -2.06 -6.00 12.79
CA HIS A 104 -1.05 -5.61 11.80
C HIS A 104 0.33 -6.16 12.14
N LEU A 105 0.72 -6.12 13.42
CA LEU A 105 2.01 -6.66 13.84
C LEU A 105 2.06 -8.18 13.66
N LEU A 106 0.96 -8.88 13.96
CA LEU A 106 0.83 -10.31 13.71
C LEU A 106 0.97 -10.61 12.22
N MET A 107 0.29 -9.86 11.34
CA MET A 107 0.44 -10.04 9.89
C MET A 107 1.87 -9.81 9.42
N SER A 108 2.57 -8.81 9.96
CA SER A 108 4.00 -8.59 9.70
C SER A 108 4.86 -9.80 10.08
N ILE A 109 4.63 -10.38 11.25
CA ILE A 109 5.36 -11.56 11.73
C ILE A 109 5.06 -12.77 10.84
N LEU A 110 3.79 -12.99 10.48
CA LEU A 110 3.38 -14.05 9.58
C LEU A 110 4.04 -13.93 8.20
N CYS A 111 4.16 -12.72 7.67
CA CYS A 111 4.88 -12.47 6.41
C CYS A 111 6.35 -12.85 6.53
N LEU A 112 7.02 -12.54 7.64
CA LEU A 112 8.42 -12.92 7.86
C LEU A 112 8.58 -14.44 7.99
N MET A 113 7.65 -15.11 8.68
CA MET A 113 7.64 -16.57 8.81
C MET A 113 7.36 -17.30 7.50
N ALA A 114 6.71 -16.63 6.54
CA ALA A 114 6.45 -17.17 5.21
C ALA A 114 7.67 -17.11 4.29
N ILE A 115 8.73 -16.41 4.67
CA ILE A 115 9.99 -16.37 3.91
C ILE A 115 10.69 -17.72 4.14
N PRO A 116 10.93 -18.53 3.11
CA PRO A 116 11.68 -19.77 3.28
C PRO A 116 13.12 -19.45 3.71
N ASP A 117 13.65 -20.21 4.68
CA ASP A 117 15.05 -20.13 5.13
C ASP A 117 16.02 -20.58 4.02
N SER A 118 16.18 -19.77 2.98
CA SER A 118 17.33 -19.81 2.09
C SER A 118 18.33 -18.78 2.59
N SER A 119 19.39 -19.27 3.21
CA SER A 119 20.62 -18.52 3.43
C SER A 119 21.20 -18.06 2.09
N GLU A 120 20.76 -16.91 1.57
CA GLU A 120 21.44 -16.18 0.50
C GLU A 120 21.13 -14.68 0.60
N PRO A 121 22.14 -13.81 0.45
CA PRO A 121 21.97 -12.36 0.52
C PRO A 121 21.15 -11.88 -0.68
N GLU A 122 20.20 -10.98 -0.44
CA GLU A 122 19.47 -10.30 -1.50
C GLU A 122 20.45 -9.52 -2.39
N LEU A 123 20.66 -10.02 -3.59
CA LEU A 123 21.23 -9.27 -4.70
C LEU A 123 20.33 -9.42 -5.90
N VAL A 124 20.13 -8.28 -6.57
CA VAL A 124 19.44 -8.06 -7.84
C VAL A 124 17.92 -7.98 -7.66
N GLY A 125 17.35 -6.79 -7.47
CA GLY A 125 17.47 -5.66 -8.39
C GLY A 125 16.28 -5.74 -9.36
N GLY A 126 15.42 -4.73 -9.32
CA GLY A 126 14.29 -4.63 -10.23
C GLY A 126 14.75 -4.89 -11.66
N THR A 127 14.05 -5.78 -12.35
CA THR A 127 14.19 -5.91 -13.80
C THR A 127 13.04 -5.17 -14.47
N PRO A 128 13.32 -4.51 -15.61
CA PRO A 128 12.48 -3.46 -16.14
C PRO A 128 11.31 -4.04 -16.93
N SER A 129 10.16 -3.37 -16.79
CA SER A 129 9.04 -3.45 -17.72
C SER A 129 9.53 -3.29 -19.17
N GLY A 130 9.16 -4.22 -20.05
CA GLY A 130 9.52 -4.17 -21.46
C GLY A 130 9.06 -5.40 -22.25
N LYS A 131 7.80 -5.38 -22.69
CA LYS A 131 7.36 -6.00 -23.94
C LYS A 131 6.75 -4.93 -24.82
#